data_AF-A0A7R9IT48-F1
#
_entry.id   AF-A0A7R9IT48-F1
#
_cell.length_a   1.000
_cell.length_b   1.000
_cell.length_c   1.000
_cell.angle_alpha   90.00
_cell.angle_beta   90.00
_cell.angle_gamma   90.00
#
_symmetry.space_group_name_H-M   'P 1'
#
loop_
_entity.id
_entity.type
_entity.pdbx_description
1 polymer ?
#
loop_
_entity_poly.entity_id
_entity_poly.type
_entity_poly.pdbx_seq_one_letter_code
_entity_poly.pdbx_strand_id
1 'polypeptide(L)'
;MKVGLILETGEAREVHHMCVLLGYGADAICPYLIFEMAGALRNEGVVDRSLTDAVLFKNYVEAMDRGISKVMAKMGISTLPSYKGAQIFEAVGLSDEVIEKCFKGTQSRLGGVTFEVLASEAYERHQLTYMEYTPDMLVLRNPGNYHWRSGGEKHINDPASIANLQVLP
;
A
#
# COMPACT_ATOMS: atom_id res chain seq x y z
N MET A 1 0.66 -27.27 9.11
CA MET A 1 -0.10 -26.66 7.98
C MET A 1 -0.07 -27.62 6.81
N LYS A 2 -1.18 -27.78 6.07
CA LYS A 2 -1.26 -28.72 4.92
C LYS A 2 -1.11 -28.03 3.56
N VAL A 3 -1.12 -26.70 3.50
CA VAL A 3 -1.02 -25.88 2.28
C VAL A 3 -0.27 -24.58 2.62
N GLY A 4 0.48 -24.03 1.67
CA GLY A 4 1.05 -22.68 1.73
C GLY A 4 0.33 -21.73 0.77
N LEU A 5 0.16 -20.47 1.17
CA LEU A 5 -0.54 -19.43 0.41
C LEU A 5 0.47 -18.46 -0.20
N ILE A 6 0.65 -18.52 -1.50
CA ILE A 6 1.49 -17.58 -2.25
C ILE A 6 0.55 -16.56 -2.91
N LEU A 7 0.78 -15.27 -2.63
CA LEU A 7 -0.01 -14.18 -3.19
C LEU A 7 0.77 -13.48 -4.30
N GLU A 8 0.23 -13.47 -5.51
CA GLU A 8 0.69 -12.63 -6.60
C GLU A 8 -0.21 -11.40 -6.70
N THR A 9 0.38 -10.19 -6.72
CA THR A 9 -0.40 -8.94 -6.66
C THR A 9 0.30 -7.78 -7.36
N GLY A 10 -0.49 -6.93 -8.03
CA GLY A 10 -0.04 -5.66 -8.59
C GLY A 10 -0.19 -4.47 -7.65
N GLU A 11 -0.88 -4.60 -6.52
CA GLU A 11 -1.20 -3.47 -5.64
C GLU A 11 -0.19 -3.27 -4.51
N ALA A 12 0.34 -4.37 -3.95
CA ALA A 12 1.21 -4.32 -2.78
C ALA A 12 2.60 -3.79 -3.16
N ARG A 13 2.99 -2.67 -2.55
CA ARG A 13 4.23 -1.96 -2.87
C ARG A 13 5.01 -1.41 -1.67
N GLU A 14 4.36 -1.28 -0.53
CA GLU A 14 4.91 -0.63 0.66
C GLU A 14 5.10 -1.66 1.76
N VAL A 15 6.00 -1.36 2.70
CA VAL A 15 6.26 -2.21 3.87
C VAL A 15 4.98 -2.57 4.61
N HIS A 16 4.06 -1.60 4.79
CA HIS A 16 2.80 -1.85 5.48
C HIS A 16 1.91 -2.85 4.72
N HIS A 17 1.83 -2.76 3.38
CA HIS A 17 1.10 -3.75 2.57
C HIS A 17 1.65 -5.16 2.79
N MET A 18 2.97 -5.33 2.77
CA MET A 18 3.60 -6.64 3.01
C MET A 18 3.29 -7.16 4.43
N CYS A 19 3.41 -6.30 5.43
CA CYS A 19 3.10 -6.65 6.83
C CYS A 19 1.64 -7.08 7.01
N VAL A 20 0.68 -6.38 6.40
CA VAL A 20 -0.74 -6.76 6.45
C VAL A 20 -0.95 -8.14 5.82
N LEU A 21 -0.44 -8.35 4.61
CA LEU A 21 -0.58 -9.63 3.90
C LEU A 21 0.02 -10.81 4.68
N LEU A 22 1.21 -10.65 5.24
CA LEU A 22 1.86 -11.65 6.09
C LEU A 22 1.06 -11.86 7.40
N GLY A 23 0.64 -10.78 8.05
CA GLY A 23 -0.12 -10.81 9.30
C GLY A 23 -1.49 -11.47 9.20
N TYR A 24 -2.08 -11.51 8.00
CA TYR A 24 -3.33 -12.20 7.69
C TYR A 24 -3.15 -13.56 6.98
N GLY A 25 -1.92 -14.04 6.82
CA GLY A 25 -1.66 -15.46 6.54
C GLY A 25 -0.99 -15.79 5.21
N ALA A 26 -0.55 -14.82 4.41
CA ALA A 26 0.29 -15.11 3.25
C ALA A 26 1.62 -15.76 3.68
N ASP A 27 2.06 -16.80 2.97
CA ASP A 27 3.37 -17.46 3.15
C ASP A 27 4.46 -16.77 2.32
N ALA A 28 4.09 -16.29 1.13
CA ALA A 28 4.97 -15.55 0.25
C ALA A 28 4.16 -14.54 -0.58
N ILE A 29 4.81 -13.45 -0.99
CA ILE A 29 4.19 -12.37 -1.76
C ILE A 29 5.06 -12.09 -2.98
N CYS A 30 4.46 -12.12 -4.16
CA CYS A 30 5.05 -11.72 -5.43
C CYS A 30 4.41 -10.40 -5.90
N PRO A 31 5.01 -9.24 -5.59
CA PRO A 31 4.53 -7.94 -6.05
C PRO A 31 5.01 -7.66 -7.48
N TYR A 32 4.50 -8.43 -8.46
CA TYR A 32 5.05 -8.46 -9.82
C TYR A 32 5.12 -7.07 -10.47
N LEU A 33 4.11 -6.21 -10.25
CA LEU A 33 4.04 -4.90 -10.89
C LEU A 33 5.16 -3.96 -10.42
N ILE A 34 5.69 -4.15 -9.22
CA ILE A 34 6.82 -3.35 -8.72
C ILE A 34 8.09 -3.66 -9.49
N PHE A 35 8.30 -4.92 -9.85
CA PHE A 35 9.47 -5.36 -10.60
C PHE A 35 9.42 -4.81 -12.03
N GLU A 36 8.25 -4.88 -12.68
CA GLU A 36 8.01 -4.26 -14.00
C GLU A 36 8.20 -2.74 -13.95
N MET A 37 7.65 -2.08 -12.93
CA MET A 37 7.78 -0.63 -12.75
C MET A 37 9.24 -0.20 -12.51
N ALA A 38 10.01 -0.96 -11.73
CA ALA A 38 11.42 -0.68 -11.51
C ALA A 38 12.23 -0.73 -12.82
N GLY A 39 11.94 -1.71 -13.68
CA GLY A 39 12.52 -1.81 -15.02
C GLY A 39 12.14 -0.63 -15.91
N ALA A 40 10.86 -0.24 -15.92
CA ALA A 40 10.38 0.93 -16.67
C ALA A 40 11.07 2.23 -16.23
N LEU A 41 11.13 2.49 -14.91
CA LEU A 41 11.78 3.67 -14.34
C LEU A 41 13.28 3.73 -14.65
N ARG A 42 13.96 2.58 -14.70
CA ARG A 42 15.35 2.51 -15.19
C ARG A 42 15.43 2.93 -16.65
N ASN A 43 14.58 2.37 -17.52
CA ASN A 43 14.61 2.65 -18.95
C ASN A 43 14.33 4.14 -19.25
N GLU A 44 13.45 4.76 -18.48
CA GLU A 44 13.17 6.20 -18.51
C GLU A 44 14.35 7.04 -17.99
N GLY A 45 15.26 6.46 -17.21
CA GLY A 45 16.42 7.14 -16.62
C GLY A 45 16.13 7.83 -15.28
N VAL A 46 14.99 7.50 -14.65
CA VAL A 46 14.66 7.92 -13.28
C VAL A 46 15.54 7.17 -12.27
N VAL A 47 15.81 5.90 -12.54
CA VAL A 47 16.76 5.05 -11.81
C VAL A 47 18.02 4.88 -12.67
N ASP A 48 19.17 4.70 -12.02
CA ASP A 48 20.45 4.48 -12.69
C ASP A 48 20.38 3.34 -13.72
N ARG A 49 20.60 3.69 -14.99
CA ARG A 49 20.55 2.80 -16.16
C ARG A 49 21.60 1.69 -16.13
N SER A 50 22.65 1.84 -15.34
CA SER A 50 23.69 0.81 -15.18
C SER A 50 23.26 -0.39 -14.34
N LEU A 51 22.16 -0.25 -13.57
CA LEU A 51 21.65 -1.31 -12.70
C LEU A 51 20.93 -2.40 -13.51
N THR A 52 21.25 -3.66 -13.22
CA THR A 52 20.54 -4.80 -13.80
C THR A 52 19.23 -5.06 -13.05
N ASP A 53 18.28 -5.76 -13.69
CA ASP A 53 17.00 -6.13 -13.06
C ASP A 53 17.21 -6.92 -11.76
N ALA A 54 18.18 -7.85 -11.77
CA ALA A 54 18.55 -8.62 -10.59
C ALA A 54 18.98 -7.74 -9.41
N VAL A 55 19.72 -6.66 -9.67
CA VAL A 55 20.14 -5.71 -8.62
C VAL A 55 18.94 -4.90 -8.12
N LEU A 56 18.08 -4.43 -9.02
CA LEU A 56 16.86 -3.69 -8.62
C LEU A 56 15.95 -4.54 -7.75
N PHE A 57 15.72 -5.81 -8.13
CA PHE A 57 14.85 -6.72 -7.39
C PHE A 57 15.44 -7.04 -6.03
N LYS A 58 16.75 -7.31 -5.97
CA LYS A 58 17.47 -7.54 -4.72
C LYS A 58 17.37 -6.34 -3.78
N ASN A 59 17.59 -5.12 -4.29
CA ASN A 59 17.51 -3.90 -3.49
C ASN A 59 16.10 -3.68 -2.93
N TYR A 60 15.07 -3.93 -3.73
CA TYR A 60 13.68 -3.85 -3.27
C TYR A 60 13.39 -4.87 -2.17
N VAL A 61 13.78 -6.13 -2.37
CA VAL A 61 13.61 -7.20 -1.38
C VAL A 61 14.33 -6.87 -0.07
N GLU A 62 15.57 -6.40 -0.13
CA GLU A 62 16.32 -5.98 1.06
C GLU A 62 15.65 -4.80 1.79
N ALA A 63 15.11 -3.83 1.05
CA ALA A 63 14.39 -2.71 1.64
C ALA A 63 13.10 -3.17 2.34
N MET A 64 12.35 -4.09 1.72
CA MET A 64 11.16 -4.68 2.32
C MET A 64 11.49 -5.52 3.56
N ASP A 65 12.53 -6.36 3.51
CA ASP A 65 12.95 -7.20 4.63
C ASP A 65 13.34 -6.36 5.86
N ARG A 66 14.14 -5.30 5.66
CA ARG A 66 14.47 -4.34 6.73
C ARG A 66 13.24 -3.63 7.27
N GLY A 67 12.31 -3.24 6.39
CA GLY A 67 11.05 -2.60 6.77
C GLY A 67 10.16 -3.51 7.62
N ILE A 68 9.95 -4.75 7.18
CA ILE A 68 9.17 -5.76 7.87
C ILE A 68 9.78 -6.06 9.23
N SER A 69 11.10 -6.29 9.27
CA SER A 69 11.85 -6.49 10.51
C SER A 69 11.67 -5.33 11.50
N LYS A 70 11.67 -4.08 11.00
CA LYS A 70 11.41 -2.90 11.82
C LYS A 70 9.99 -2.87 12.39
N VAL A 71 8.98 -3.28 11.62
CA VAL A 71 7.59 -3.37 12.10
C VAL A 71 7.45 -4.48 13.15
N MET A 72 8.00 -5.66 12.90
CA MET A 72 8.00 -6.78 13.85
C MET A 72 8.69 -6.41 15.17
N ALA A 73 9.82 -5.71 15.09
CA ALA A 73 10.58 -5.26 16.26
C ALA A 73 9.77 -4.30 17.16
N LYS A 74 8.89 -3.46 16.60
CA LYS A 74 8.00 -2.59 17.40
C LYS A 74 7.06 -3.38 18.33
N MET A 75 6.72 -4.61 17.94
CA MET A 75 5.85 -5.50 18.69
C MET A 75 6.64 -6.56 19.50
N GLY A 76 7.97 -6.49 19.50
CA GLY A 76 8.83 -7.46 20.17
C GLY A 76 8.87 -8.84 19.49
N ILE A 77 8.51 -8.94 18.21
CA ILE A 77 8.51 -10.21 17.47
C ILE A 77 9.82 -10.35 16.71
N SER A 78 10.46 -11.51 16.86
CA SER A 78 11.77 -11.80 16.28
C SER A 78 11.75 -12.79 15.12
N THR A 79 10.63 -13.47 14.87
CA THR A 79 10.53 -14.47 13.79
C THR A 79 9.28 -14.26 12.94
N LEU A 80 9.44 -14.41 11.62
CA LEU A 80 8.35 -14.25 10.66
C LEU A 80 7.23 -15.29 10.85
N PRO A 81 7.51 -16.57 11.17
CA PRO A 81 6.46 -17.54 11.48
C PRO A 81 5.56 -17.15 12.66
N SER A 82 6.10 -16.45 13.68
CA SER A 82 5.30 -15.91 14.78
C SER A 82 4.47 -14.70 14.39
N TYR A 83 4.91 -13.93 13.39
CA TYR A 83 4.18 -12.78 12.88
C TYR A 83 3.04 -13.19 11.94
N LYS A 84 3.24 -14.26 11.18
CA LYS A 84 2.27 -14.79 10.23
C LYS A 84 0.95 -15.17 10.93
N GLY A 85 -0.15 -14.60 10.46
CA GLY A 85 -1.48 -14.89 11.00
C GLY A 85 -1.74 -14.35 12.41
N ALA A 86 -0.81 -13.58 12.99
CA ALA A 86 -0.95 -13.04 14.33
C ALA A 86 -1.96 -11.87 14.42
N GLN A 87 -2.40 -11.33 13.27
CA GLN A 87 -3.41 -10.26 13.18
C GLN A 87 -3.11 -9.05 14.10
N ILE A 88 -1.85 -8.60 14.11
CA ILE A 88 -1.39 -7.50 14.99
C ILE A 88 -1.72 -6.14 14.37
N PHE A 89 -3.00 -5.96 14.08
CA PHE A 89 -3.56 -4.77 13.43
C PHE A 89 -4.90 -4.43 14.09
N GLU A 90 -5.24 -3.15 14.06
CA GLU A 90 -6.58 -2.66 14.36
C GLU A 90 -7.18 -2.14 13.06
N ALA A 91 -8.39 -2.58 12.73
CA ALA A 91 -9.14 -2.04 11.61
C ALA A 91 -9.86 -0.76 12.06
N VAL A 92 -9.86 0.24 11.20
CA VAL A 92 -10.56 1.50 11.44
C VAL A 92 -11.39 1.80 10.20
N GLY A 93 -12.70 1.96 10.39
CA GLY A 93 -13.62 2.30 9.30
C GLY A 93 -14.04 1.11 8.44
N LEU A 94 -13.79 -0.14 8.84
CA LEU A 94 -14.33 -1.33 8.18
C LEU A 94 -15.58 -1.82 8.93
N SER A 95 -16.64 -2.14 8.20
CA SER A 95 -17.86 -2.72 8.77
C SER A 95 -17.66 -4.13 9.33
N ASP A 96 -18.51 -4.51 10.28
CA ASP A 96 -18.47 -5.82 10.93
C ASP A 96 -18.65 -6.98 9.93
N GLU A 97 -19.42 -6.78 8.86
CA GLU A 97 -19.57 -7.81 7.81
C GLU A 97 -18.25 -8.12 7.10
N VAL A 98 -17.42 -7.10 6.84
CA VAL A 98 -16.11 -7.25 6.20
C VAL A 98 -15.14 -7.90 7.18
N ILE A 99 -15.15 -7.47 8.43
CA ILE A 99 -14.31 -8.04 9.48
C ILE A 99 -14.63 -9.51 9.71
N GLU A 100 -15.89 -9.87 9.91
CA GLU A 100 -16.28 -11.25 10.19
C GLU A 100 -15.98 -12.18 9.00
N LYS A 101 -16.09 -11.67 7.77
CA LYS A 101 -15.85 -12.46 6.56
C LYS A 101 -14.36 -12.61 6.20
N CYS A 102 -13.57 -11.55 6.34
CA CYS A 102 -12.21 -11.47 5.79
C CYS A 102 -11.12 -11.39 6.87
N PHE A 103 -11.42 -10.81 8.03
CA PHE A 103 -10.43 -10.46 9.06
C PHE A 103 -10.90 -10.87 10.45
N LYS A 104 -11.54 -12.05 10.55
CA LYS A 104 -12.15 -12.53 11.78
C LYS A 104 -11.14 -12.55 12.93
N GLY A 105 -11.50 -11.90 14.03
CA GLY A 105 -10.64 -11.72 15.21
C GLY A 105 -10.00 -10.33 15.32
N THR A 106 -9.99 -9.54 14.23
CA THR A 106 -9.48 -8.17 14.24
C THR A 106 -10.45 -7.21 14.92
N GLN A 107 -9.92 -6.34 15.77
CA GLN A 107 -10.70 -5.27 16.39
C GLN A 107 -11.05 -4.18 15.37
N SER A 108 -12.32 -3.79 15.29
CA SER A 108 -12.81 -2.65 14.50
C SER A 108 -13.78 -1.82 15.34
N ARG A 109 -13.25 -0.88 16.13
CA ARG A 109 -14.07 -0.10 17.09
C ARG A 109 -15.00 0.90 16.41
N LEU A 110 -14.59 1.35 15.24
CA LEU A 110 -15.33 2.28 14.40
C LEU A 110 -15.68 1.51 13.13
N GLY A 111 -16.93 1.04 13.06
CA GLY A 111 -17.49 0.47 11.84
C GLY A 111 -17.46 1.47 10.68
N GLY A 112 -17.71 1.00 9.46
CA GLY A 112 -17.70 1.89 8.32
C GLY A 112 -18.02 1.18 7.02
N VAL A 113 -17.05 1.16 6.10
CA VAL A 113 -17.26 0.73 4.72
C VAL A 113 -17.70 -0.73 4.64
N THR A 114 -18.71 -0.96 3.82
CA THR A 114 -19.29 -2.27 3.47
C THR A 114 -18.61 -2.85 2.24
N PHE A 115 -18.93 -4.10 1.89
CA PHE A 115 -18.48 -4.67 0.62
C PHE A 115 -18.95 -3.86 -0.60
N GLU A 116 -20.12 -3.23 -0.52
CA GLU A 116 -20.66 -2.37 -1.58
C GLU A 116 -19.78 -1.15 -1.83
N VAL A 117 -19.38 -0.44 -0.76
CA VAL A 117 -18.48 0.73 -0.86
C VAL A 117 -17.11 0.31 -1.38
N LEU A 118 -16.54 -0.79 -0.84
CA LEU A 118 -15.25 -1.32 -1.30
C LEU A 118 -15.28 -1.68 -2.79
N ALA A 119 -16.38 -2.28 -3.26
CA ALA A 119 -16.56 -2.61 -4.67
C ALA A 119 -16.71 -1.36 -5.54
N SER A 120 -17.46 -0.35 -5.09
CA SER A 120 -17.59 0.94 -5.79
C SER A 120 -16.24 1.62 -5.96
N GLU A 121 -15.45 1.76 -4.89
CA GLU A 121 -14.13 2.39 -4.94
C GLU A 121 -13.15 1.61 -5.84
N ALA A 122 -13.21 0.28 -5.82
CA ALA A 122 -12.40 -0.54 -6.72
C ALA A 122 -12.80 -0.32 -8.20
N TYR A 123 -14.10 -0.21 -8.47
CA TYR A 123 -14.61 0.03 -9.81
C TYR A 123 -14.29 1.44 -10.31
N GLU A 124 -14.36 2.46 -9.46
CA GLU A 124 -13.93 3.83 -9.78
C GLU A 124 -12.47 3.87 -10.21
N ARG A 125 -11.57 3.20 -9.46
CA ARG A 125 -10.15 3.08 -9.86
C ARG A 125 -9.98 2.38 -11.20
N HIS A 126 -10.77 1.33 -11.45
CA HIS A 126 -10.76 0.62 -12.71
C HIS A 126 -11.20 1.53 -13.86
N GLN A 127 -12.30 2.27 -13.70
CA GLN A 127 -12.83 3.19 -14.71
C GLN A 127 -11.84 4.32 -15.06
N LEU A 128 -11.05 4.80 -14.10
CA LEU A 128 -9.99 5.80 -14.38
C LEU A 128 -8.95 5.30 -15.38
N THR A 129 -8.76 3.98 -15.49
CA THR A 129 -7.75 3.36 -16.39
C THR A 129 -8.40 2.76 -17.64
N TYR A 130 -9.58 2.16 -17.54
CA TYR A 130 -10.25 1.40 -18.61
C TYR A 130 -11.49 2.11 -19.16
N MET A 131 -11.34 3.38 -19.48
CA MET A 131 -12.38 4.25 -20.03
C MET A 131 -12.49 4.12 -21.56
N GLU A 132 -13.67 4.39 -22.12
CA GLU A 132 -13.94 4.25 -23.57
C GLU A 132 -13.11 5.19 -24.46
N TYR A 133 -12.67 6.32 -23.91
CA TYR A 133 -11.71 7.21 -24.56
C TYR A 133 -10.37 7.10 -23.86
N THR A 134 -9.27 7.08 -24.60
CA THR A 134 -7.90 7.03 -24.05
C THR A 134 -7.40 8.45 -23.76
N PRO A 135 -7.48 8.96 -22.51
CA PRO A 135 -6.80 10.20 -22.15
C PRO A 135 -5.28 10.00 -22.23
N ASP A 136 -4.54 11.11 -22.20
CA ASP A 136 -3.09 11.07 -22.01
C ASP A 136 -2.77 10.48 -20.62
N MET A 137 -2.35 9.21 -20.60
CA MET A 137 -1.95 8.47 -19.39
C MET A 137 -0.43 8.39 -19.24
N LEU A 138 0.34 9.21 -19.96
CA LEU A 138 1.81 9.19 -19.86
C LEU A 138 2.33 9.57 -18.47
N VAL A 139 1.51 10.26 -17.66
CA VAL A 139 1.85 10.65 -16.29
C VAL A 139 0.76 10.21 -15.32
N LEU A 140 1.15 9.42 -14.32
CA LEU A 140 0.25 9.03 -13.23
C LEU A 140 -0.22 10.25 -12.43
N ARG A 141 -1.52 10.32 -12.14
CA ARG A 141 -2.08 11.33 -11.26
C ARG A 141 -1.46 11.20 -9.86
N ASN A 142 -0.89 12.28 -9.36
CA ASN A 142 -0.43 12.37 -7.97
C ASN A 142 -1.57 12.92 -7.09
N PRO A 143 -2.20 12.11 -6.22
CA PRO A 143 -3.28 12.58 -5.35
C PRO A 143 -2.77 13.48 -4.22
N GLY A 144 -1.46 13.54 -3.96
CA GLY A 144 -0.93 14.36 -2.88
C GLY A 144 -1.05 13.73 -1.50
N ASN A 145 -1.04 12.40 -1.37
CA ASN A 145 -1.22 11.72 -0.08
C ASN A 145 -0.14 12.07 0.96
N TYR A 146 1.12 12.20 0.55
CA TYR A 146 2.23 12.50 1.46
C TYR A 146 2.54 13.99 1.60
N HIS A 147 2.33 14.74 0.52
CA HIS A 147 2.59 16.18 0.47
C HIS A 147 1.44 16.86 -0.24
N TRP A 148 1.04 18.01 0.29
CA TRP A 148 -0.02 18.82 -0.30
C TRP A 148 0.23 19.08 -1.78
N ARG A 149 -0.84 18.96 -2.58
CA ARG A 149 -0.89 19.30 -4.00
C ARG A 149 -2.17 20.08 -4.26
N SER A 150 -2.11 21.07 -5.13
CA SER A 150 -3.31 21.79 -5.57
C SER A 150 -4.26 20.82 -6.28
N GLY A 151 -5.52 20.75 -5.83
CA GLY A 151 -6.53 19.81 -6.33
C GLY A 151 -6.34 18.34 -5.91
N GLY A 152 -5.41 18.06 -4.99
CA GLY A 152 -5.20 16.74 -4.38
C GLY A 152 -5.98 16.56 -3.07
N GLU A 153 -5.51 15.61 -2.27
CA GLU A 153 -5.99 15.37 -0.92
C GLU A 153 -5.90 16.62 -0.05
N LYS A 154 -6.84 16.74 0.90
CA LYS A 154 -6.83 17.85 1.86
C LYS A 154 -5.82 17.56 2.96
N HIS A 155 -4.96 18.54 3.24
CA HIS A 155 -3.99 18.49 4.34
C HIS A 155 -4.41 19.50 5.41
N ILE A 156 -4.20 19.16 6.68
CA ILE A 156 -4.39 20.10 7.80
C ILE A 156 -3.50 21.33 7.62
N ASN A 157 -2.28 21.11 7.14
CA ASN A 157 -1.30 22.15 6.86
C ASN A 157 -1.28 22.44 5.36
N ASP A 158 -2.21 23.26 4.88
CA ASP A 158 -2.20 23.77 3.51
C ASP A 158 -1.59 25.19 3.42
N PRO A 159 -1.09 25.60 2.26
CA PRO A 159 -0.43 26.90 2.09
C PRO A 159 -1.30 28.11 2.50
N ALA A 160 -2.62 28.07 2.24
CA ALA A 160 -3.50 29.19 2.58
C ALA A 160 -3.71 29.28 4.09
N SER A 161 -3.91 28.14 4.77
CA SER A 161 -4.00 28.10 6.24
C SER A 161 -2.72 28.58 6.91
N ILE A 162 -1.55 28.16 6.41
CA ILE A 162 -0.25 28.61 6.93
C ILE A 162 -0.05 30.11 6.71
N ALA A 163 -0.36 30.62 5.51
CA ALA A 163 -0.23 32.05 5.21
C ALA A 163 -1.12 32.89 6.14
N ASN A 164 -2.37 32.47 6.37
CA ASN A 164 -3.28 33.14 7.30
C ASN A 164 -2.77 33.10 8.75
N LEU A 165 -2.15 31.99 9.17
CA LEU A 165 -1.54 31.87 10.50
C LEU A 165 -0.34 32.82 10.67
N GLN A 166 0.47 33.00 9.63
CA GLN A 166 1.68 33.84 9.67
C GLN A 166 1.39 35.34 9.66
N VAL A 167 0.22 35.77 9.18
CA VAL A 167 -0.21 37.18 9.14
C VAL A 167 -0.83 37.63 10.47
N LEU A 168 -1.09 36.69 11.39
CA LEU A 168 -1.56 37.05 12.73
C LEU A 168 -0.41 37.69 13.54
N PRO A 169 -0.63 38.89 14.12
CA PRO A 169 0.38 39.62 14.90
C PRO A 169 0.72 38.95 16.22
#